data_AF-A0A7S1ZGL7-F1
#
_entry.id   AF-A0A7S1ZGL7-F1
#
_cell.length_a   1.000
_cell.length_b   1.000
_cell.length_c   1.000
_cell.angle_alpha   90.00
_cell.angle_beta   90.00
_cell.angle_gamma   90.00
#
_symmetry.space_group_name_H-M   'P 1'
#
loop_
_entity.id
_entity.type
_entity.pdbx_description
1 polymer ?
#
loop_
_entity_poly.entity_id
_entity_poly.type
_entity_poly.pdbx_seq_one_letter_code
_entity_poly.pdbx_strand_id
1 'polypeptide(L)'
;PGPSAPRSAVPRNLEEAMRTAGRASDPSERVAPETESWGLPYAYFAIGTGSGCSSDHFGDVRMVFDLAFCGDVAGNRFFGDCPEESADFNVENDPVKTCNAYVRSRPREIEEEGHWKIRGVYVYERRWE
;
A
#
# COMPACT_ATOMS: atom_id res chain seq x y z
N PRO A 1 8.07 -18.89 5.94
CA PRO A 1 8.03 -18.59 4.49
C PRO A 1 6.88 -19.34 3.82
N GLY A 2 5.67 -18.75 3.83
CA GLY A 2 4.55 -19.27 3.06
C GLY A 2 4.83 -19.10 1.55
N PRO A 3 4.31 -19.99 0.69
CA PRO A 3 4.47 -19.83 -0.75
C PRO A 3 3.93 -18.46 -1.15
N SER A 4 4.76 -17.67 -1.82
CA SER A 4 4.31 -16.47 -2.50
C SER A 4 3.16 -16.86 -3.41
N ALA A 5 1.96 -16.35 -3.13
CA ALA A 5 0.83 -16.52 -4.02
C ALA A 5 1.31 -16.09 -5.42
N PRO A 6 1.12 -16.93 -6.46
CA PRO A 6 1.47 -16.52 -7.82
C PRO A 6 0.74 -15.21 -8.07
N ARG A 7 1.42 -14.22 -8.67
CA ARG A 7 0.80 -12.96 -9.09
C ARG A 7 -0.44 -13.32 -9.91
N SER A 8 -1.61 -13.35 -9.28
CA SER A 8 -2.85 -13.68 -9.96
C SER A 8 -3.04 -12.58 -10.98
N ALA A 9 -3.24 -12.97 -12.23
CA ALA A 9 -3.58 -12.01 -13.27
C ALA A 9 -4.75 -11.15 -12.78
N VAL A 10 -4.71 -9.86 -13.05
CA VAL A 10 -5.78 -8.93 -12.67
C VAL A 10 -7.11 -9.51 -13.20
N PRO A 11 -8.14 -9.71 -12.35
CA PRO A 11 -9.40 -10.27 -12.80
C PRO A 11 -9.98 -9.45 -13.97
N ARG A 12 -10.47 -10.12 -15.03
CA ARG A 12 -10.98 -9.44 -16.24
C ARG A 12 -12.05 -8.40 -15.93
N ASN A 13 -12.98 -8.72 -15.02
CA ASN A 13 -14.01 -7.77 -14.60
C ASN A 13 -13.39 -6.51 -13.95
N LEU A 14 -12.31 -6.64 -13.18
CA LEU A 14 -11.62 -5.49 -12.59
C LEU A 14 -10.92 -4.63 -13.66
N GLU A 15 -10.33 -5.25 -14.68
CA GLU A 15 -9.76 -4.51 -15.82
C GLU A 15 -10.83 -3.67 -16.54
N GLU A 16 -12.01 -4.24 -16.75
CA GLU A 16 -13.12 -3.55 -17.39
C GLU A 16 -13.73 -2.45 -16.51
N ALA A 17 -13.87 -2.69 -15.21
CA ALA A 17 -14.31 -1.69 -14.24
C ALA A 17 -13.38 -0.48 -14.26
N MET A 18 -12.05 -0.69 -14.21
CA MET A 18 -11.07 0.40 -14.29
C MET A 18 -11.12 1.14 -15.64
N ARG A 19 -11.30 0.42 -16.76
CA ARG A 19 -11.39 1.01 -18.10
C ARG A 19 -12.59 1.94 -18.23
N THR A 20 -13.75 1.52 -17.72
CA THR A 20 -15.02 2.26 -17.86
C THR A 20 -15.14 3.37 -16.82
N ALA A 21 -14.59 3.20 -15.61
CA ALA A 21 -14.63 4.22 -14.57
C ALA A 21 -13.99 5.56 -14.98
N GLY A 22 -12.89 5.53 -15.73
CA GLY A 22 -12.18 6.73 -16.18
C GLY A 22 -12.58 7.28 -17.55
N ARG A 23 -13.47 6.60 -18.30
CA ARG A 23 -13.75 6.93 -19.71
C ARG A 23 -15.23 7.02 -20.09
N ALA A 24 -16.11 6.33 -19.38
CA ALA A 24 -17.54 6.35 -19.68
C ALA A 24 -18.13 7.72 -19.30
N SER A 25 -18.63 8.45 -20.30
CA SER A 25 -19.37 9.69 -20.11
C SER A 25 -20.76 9.44 -19.54
N ASP A 26 -21.37 8.29 -19.84
CA ASP A 26 -22.63 7.83 -19.27
C ASP A 26 -22.38 6.89 -18.07
N PRO A 27 -22.92 7.18 -16.87
CA PRO A 27 -22.80 6.29 -15.71
C PRO A 27 -23.35 4.88 -15.92
N SER A 28 -24.32 4.68 -16.81
CA SER A 28 -24.91 3.37 -17.11
C SER A 28 -23.95 2.45 -17.87
N GLU A 29 -22.92 3.00 -18.49
CA GLU A 29 -21.86 2.25 -19.20
C GLU A 29 -20.73 1.80 -18.26
N ARG A 30 -20.78 2.19 -16.97
CA ARG A 30 -19.75 1.81 -15.99
C ARG A 30 -19.99 0.39 -15.50
N VAL A 31 -18.93 -0.41 -15.56
CA VAL A 31 -18.92 -1.77 -15.01
C VAL A 31 -18.46 -1.70 -13.56
N ALA A 32 -19.22 -2.33 -12.65
CA ALA A 32 -18.83 -2.46 -11.25
C ALA A 32 -17.90 -3.68 -11.04
N PRO A 33 -16.96 -3.59 -10.09
CA PRO A 33 -16.12 -4.73 -9.72
C PRO A 33 -16.97 -5.84 -9.08
N GLU A 34 -16.79 -7.07 -9.56
CA GLU A 34 -17.40 -8.29 -9.03
C GLU A 34 -16.34 -9.06 -8.24
N THR A 35 -16.32 -8.89 -6.92
CA THR A 35 -15.24 -9.41 -6.08
C THR A 35 -15.36 -10.91 -5.75
N GLU A 36 -16.54 -11.50 -5.92
CA GLU A 36 -16.80 -12.92 -5.60
C GLU A 36 -16.11 -13.87 -6.59
N SER A 37 -15.87 -13.41 -7.82
CA SER A 37 -15.11 -14.15 -8.84
C SER A 37 -13.60 -13.96 -8.71
N TRP A 38 -13.14 -13.10 -7.78
CA TRP A 38 -11.73 -12.95 -7.50
C TRP A 38 -11.27 -14.16 -6.70
N GLY A 39 -10.10 -14.72 -7.06
CA GLY A 39 -9.51 -15.82 -6.30
C GLY A 39 -9.17 -15.43 -4.86
N LEU A 40 -8.49 -16.33 -4.14
CA LEU A 40 -8.12 -16.06 -2.75
C LEU A 40 -7.32 -14.75 -2.62
N PRO A 41 -7.71 -13.85 -1.69
CA PRO A 41 -6.98 -12.61 -1.47
C PRO A 41 -5.61 -12.90 -0.84
N TYR A 42 -4.64 -12.03 -1.12
CA TYR A 42 -3.31 -12.12 -0.49
C TYR A 42 -3.39 -11.99 1.03
N ALA A 43 -4.28 -11.14 1.54
CA ALA A 43 -4.57 -10.98 2.96
C ALA A 43 -6.08 -10.81 3.18
N TYR A 44 -6.59 -11.38 4.26
CA TYR A 44 -8.00 -11.31 4.64
C TYR A 44 -8.13 -10.91 6.12
N PHE A 45 -8.71 -9.74 6.37
CA PHE A 45 -8.98 -9.23 7.71
C PHE A 45 -10.50 -9.16 7.89
N ALA A 46 -11.07 -10.12 8.63
CA ALA A 46 -12.52 -10.19 8.84
C ALA A 46 -13.01 -9.08 9.78
N ILE A 47 -13.96 -8.27 9.33
CA ILE A 47 -14.56 -7.15 10.06
C ILE A 47 -16.09 -7.28 9.98
N GLY A 48 -16.80 -7.00 11.08
CA GLY A 48 -18.26 -6.98 11.13
C GLY A 48 -18.88 -8.26 11.70
N THR A 49 -20.14 -8.52 11.36
CA THR A 49 -20.94 -9.62 11.93
C THR A 49 -20.25 -10.97 11.75
N GLY A 50 -20.10 -11.71 12.84
CA GLY A 50 -19.45 -13.02 12.84
C GLY A 50 -17.92 -12.98 12.86
N SER A 51 -17.31 -11.79 12.81
CA SER A 51 -15.91 -11.60 13.18
C SER A 51 -15.82 -11.19 14.66
N GLY A 52 -14.63 -11.36 15.26
CA GLY A 52 -14.32 -10.84 16.60
C GLY A 52 -14.00 -9.34 16.62
N CYS A 53 -14.26 -8.60 15.53
CA CYS A 53 -13.84 -7.22 15.33
C CYS A 53 -15.00 -6.40 14.72
N SER A 54 -15.56 -5.45 15.49
CA SER A 54 -16.67 -4.62 15.01
C SER A 54 -16.23 -3.70 13.86
N SER A 55 -17.12 -3.47 12.89
CA SER A 55 -16.93 -2.45 11.86
C SER A 55 -16.86 -1.04 12.44
N ASP A 56 -17.44 -0.79 13.61
CA ASP A 56 -17.50 0.53 14.24
C ASP A 56 -16.14 1.07 14.69
N HIS A 57 -15.10 0.22 14.69
CA HIS A 57 -13.72 0.67 14.87
C HIS A 57 -13.21 1.53 13.70
N PHE A 58 -13.91 1.52 12.56
CA PHE A 58 -13.58 2.26 11.35
C PHE A 58 -14.73 3.19 10.99
N GLY A 59 -14.48 4.51 11.03
CA GLY A 59 -15.39 5.52 10.50
C GLY A 59 -15.08 5.84 9.03
N ASP A 60 -15.34 7.09 8.64
CA ASP A 60 -14.96 7.57 7.31
C ASP A 60 -13.43 7.61 7.17
N VAL A 61 -12.92 6.79 6.25
CA VAL A 61 -11.48 6.68 6.00
C VAL A 61 -11.04 7.61 4.88
N ARG A 62 -9.83 8.15 5.00
CA ARG A 62 -9.15 8.89 3.95
C ARG A 62 -8.02 8.06 3.36
N MET A 63 -7.87 8.10 2.04
CA MET A 63 -6.72 7.49 1.37
C MET A 63 -5.50 8.41 1.50
N VAL A 64 -4.37 7.85 1.95
CA VAL A 64 -3.10 8.58 2.11
C VAL A 64 -2.02 7.81 1.36
N PHE A 65 -1.30 8.50 0.49
CA PHE A 65 -0.05 8.01 -0.11
C PHE A 65 1.09 8.84 0.46
N ASP A 66 2.01 8.20 1.16
CA ASP A 66 3.18 8.84 1.72
C ASP A 66 4.45 8.04 1.44
N LEU A 67 5.58 8.73 1.54
CA LEU A 67 6.90 8.14 1.64
C LEU A 67 7.58 8.79 2.84
N ALA A 68 7.52 8.10 3.98
CA ALA A 68 8.23 8.48 5.18
C ALA A 68 9.56 7.74 5.27
N PHE A 69 10.59 8.41 5.77
CA PHE A 69 11.92 7.85 5.94
C PHE A 69 12.28 7.76 7.42
N CYS A 70 12.94 6.67 7.80
CA CYS A 70 13.37 6.41 9.17
C CYS A 70 12.19 6.37 10.16
N GLY A 71 12.07 7.39 11.01
CA GLY A 71 11.03 7.48 12.03
C GLY A 71 10.99 6.26 12.96
N ASP A 72 9.82 6.04 13.57
CA ASP A 72 9.64 5.05 14.63
C ASP A 72 9.73 3.60 14.14
N VAL A 73 9.52 3.35 12.84
CA VAL A 73 9.53 2.00 12.28
C VAL A 73 10.85 1.73 11.57
N ALA A 74 11.08 2.34 10.40
CA ALA A 74 12.28 2.06 9.61
C ALA A 74 13.56 2.52 10.32
N GLY A 75 13.50 3.66 11.04
CA GLY A 75 14.65 4.21 11.75
C GLY A 75 15.08 3.31 12.90
N ASN A 76 14.15 2.88 13.76
CA ASN A 76 14.45 1.98 14.88
C ASN A 76 14.95 0.60 14.44
N ARG A 77 14.63 0.18 13.21
CA ARG A 77 15.06 -1.09 12.64
C ARG A 77 16.32 -0.99 11.78
N PHE A 78 16.84 0.21 11.54
CA PHE A 78 17.87 0.46 10.53
C PHE A 78 19.12 -0.40 10.73
N PHE A 79 19.58 -0.59 11.96
CA PHE A 79 20.72 -1.45 12.27
C PHE A 79 20.54 -2.91 11.85
N GLY A 80 19.32 -3.44 11.91
CA GLY A 80 19.02 -4.81 11.52
C GLY A 80 18.68 -4.95 10.04
N ASP A 81 17.93 -3.99 9.49
CA ASP A 81 17.41 -4.06 8.12
C ASP A 81 18.45 -3.57 7.09
N CYS A 82 19.38 -2.69 7.48
CA CYS A 82 20.44 -2.10 6.64
C CYS A 82 21.80 -2.12 7.38
N PRO A 83 22.38 -3.31 7.66
CA PRO A 83 23.54 -3.43 8.54
C PRO A 83 24.83 -2.84 7.97
N GLU A 84 25.01 -2.87 6.64
CA GLU A 84 26.20 -2.32 5.98
C GLU A 84 26.19 -0.79 6.06
N GLU A 85 25.08 -0.17 5.67
CA GLU A 85 24.87 1.28 5.74
C GLU A 85 24.91 1.77 7.19
N SER A 86 24.38 0.97 8.12
CA SER A 86 24.43 1.29 9.55
C SER A 86 25.85 1.35 10.09
N ALA A 87 26.74 0.46 9.63
CA ALA A 87 28.14 0.47 10.02
C ALA A 87 28.88 1.69 9.46
N ASP A 88 28.60 2.06 8.20
CA ASP A 88 29.27 3.17 7.52
C ASP A 88 28.89 4.55 8.08
N PHE A 89 27.63 4.74 8.48
CA PHE A 89 27.12 6.04 8.94
C PHE A 89 27.07 6.19 10.46
N ASN A 90 27.20 5.11 11.22
CA ASN A 90 26.94 5.00 12.66
C ASN A 90 27.05 6.31 13.45
N VAL A 91 25.91 6.90 13.78
CA VAL A 91 25.81 8.14 14.57
C VAL A 91 25.46 7.78 16.00
N GLU A 92 26.42 7.93 16.90
CA GLU A 92 26.24 7.79 18.36
C GLU A 92 25.65 6.44 18.80
N ASN A 93 25.78 5.38 18.00
CA ASN A 93 25.09 4.09 18.21
C ASN A 93 23.56 4.23 18.32
N ASP A 94 22.98 5.23 17.66
CA ASP A 94 21.54 5.47 17.59
C ASP A 94 21.02 5.10 16.18
N PRO A 95 20.10 4.13 16.06
CA PRO A 95 19.65 3.64 14.75
C PRO A 95 18.83 4.68 13.97
N VAL A 96 18.06 5.53 14.66
CA VAL A 96 17.25 6.57 14.02
C VAL A 96 18.14 7.70 13.51
N LYS A 97 19.10 8.16 14.32
CA LYS A 97 20.07 9.18 13.88
C LYS A 97 20.93 8.68 12.73
N THR A 98 21.35 7.42 12.77
CA THR A 98 22.14 6.80 11.71
C THR A 98 21.35 6.70 10.41
N CYS A 99 20.10 6.23 10.46
CA CYS A 99 19.20 6.23 9.31
C CYS A 99 19.02 7.64 8.72
N ASN A 100 18.81 8.65 9.57
CA ASN A 100 18.65 10.04 9.13
C ASN A 100 19.93 10.58 8.46
N ALA A 101 21.10 10.22 8.96
CA ALA A 101 22.37 10.60 8.35
C ALA A 101 22.55 9.94 6.97
N TYR A 102 22.22 8.66 6.87
CA TYR A 102 22.23 7.91 5.61
C TYR A 102 21.31 8.57 4.56
N VAL A 103 20.03 8.76 4.88
CA VAL A 103 19.03 9.37 3.99
C VAL A 103 19.47 10.76 3.52
N ARG A 104 20.01 11.59 4.42
CA ARG A 104 20.51 12.94 4.07
C ARG A 104 21.70 12.94 3.11
N SER A 105 22.53 11.89 3.15
CA SER A 105 23.69 11.78 2.26
C SER A 105 23.32 11.37 0.83
N ARG A 106 22.08 10.90 0.60
CA ARG A 106 21.63 10.34 -0.68
C ARG A 106 20.38 11.02 -1.27
N PRO A 107 20.37 12.37 -1.38
CA PRO A 107 19.19 13.08 -1.87
C PRO A 107 18.81 12.65 -3.30
N ARG A 108 19.82 12.40 -4.15
CA ARG A 108 19.59 12.03 -5.55
C ARG A 108 18.93 10.66 -5.72
N GLU A 109 19.36 9.65 -4.98
CA GLU A 109 18.77 8.29 -5.08
C GLU A 109 17.31 8.30 -4.61
N ILE A 110 17.01 9.09 -3.57
CA ILE A 110 15.65 9.26 -3.08
C ILE A 110 14.79 10.02 -4.10
N GLU A 111 15.32 11.05 -4.75
CA GLU A 111 14.60 11.79 -5.79
C GLU A 111 14.32 10.92 -7.04
N GLU A 112 15.29 10.09 -7.44
CA GLU A 112 15.18 9.26 -8.64
C GLU A 112 14.25 8.05 -8.42
N GLU A 113 14.33 7.39 -7.26
CA GLU A 113 13.62 6.12 -6.99
C GLU A 113 12.46 6.25 -5.99
N GLY A 114 12.54 7.20 -5.05
CA GLY A 114 11.58 7.39 -3.96
C GLY A 114 10.34 8.17 -4.38
N HIS A 115 9.59 7.67 -5.36
CA HIS A 115 8.35 8.31 -5.81
C HIS A 115 7.28 7.31 -6.24
N TRP A 116 6.01 7.74 -6.18
CA TRP A 116 4.88 6.99 -6.70
C TRP A 116 4.57 7.43 -8.14
N LYS A 117 4.44 6.48 -9.08
CA LYS A 117 3.84 6.72 -10.41
C LYS A 117 2.43 6.12 -10.46
N ILE A 118 1.42 6.92 -10.11
CA ILE A 118 0.04 6.45 -9.99
C ILE A 118 -0.69 6.62 -11.32
N ARG A 119 -1.17 5.51 -11.91
CA ARG A 119 -1.97 5.53 -13.14
C ARG A 119 -3.40 6.03 -12.91
N GLY A 120 -3.98 5.69 -11.77
CA GLY A 120 -5.33 6.09 -11.39
C GLY A 120 -5.74 5.48 -10.06
N VAL A 121 -6.68 6.14 -9.39
CA VAL A 121 -7.32 5.67 -8.16
C VAL A 121 -8.82 5.62 -8.45
N TYR A 122 -9.42 4.44 -8.28
CA TYR A 122 -10.83 4.20 -8.54
C TYR A 122 -11.48 3.74 -7.24
N VAL A 123 -12.50 4.48 -6.79
CA VAL A 123 -13.26 4.17 -5.58
C VAL A 123 -14.66 3.76 -5.99
N TYR A 124 -15.12 2.63 -5.47
CA TYR A 124 -16.44 2.05 -5.74
C TYR A 124 -17.20 1.93 -4.43
N GLU A 125 -18.50 2.14 -4.50
CA GLU A 125 -19.42 1.93 -3.39
C GLU A 125 -20.40 0.83 -3.78
N ARG A 126 -20.66 -0.10 -2.86
CA ARG A 126 -21.69 -1.12 -3.07
C ARG A 126 -23.05 -0.48 -2.86
N ARG A 127 -23.93 -0.55 -3.87
CA ARG A 127 -25.35 -0.24 -3.67
C ARG A 127 -25.99 -1.42 -2.96
N TRP A 128 -26.65 -1.13 -1.84
CA TRP A 128 -27.50 -2.08 -1.15
C TRP A 128 -28.93 -1.89 -1.68
N GLU A 129 -29.50 -2.95 -2.25
CA GLU A 129 -30.94 -3.04 -2.55
C GLU A 129 -31.68 -3.64 -1.35
#